data_AF-A0A081PPL5-F1
#
_entry.id   AF-A0A081PPL5-F1
#
_cell.length_a   1.000
_cell.length_b   1.000
_cell.length_c   1.000
_cell.angle_alpha   90.00
_cell.angle_beta   90.00
_cell.angle_gamma   90.00
#
_symmetry.space_group_name_H-M   'P 1'
#
loop_
_entity.id
_entity.type
_entity.pdbx_description
1 polymer ?
#
loop_
_entity_poly.entity_id
_entity_poly.type
_entity_poly.pdbx_seq_one_letter_code
_entity_poly.pdbx_strand_id
1 'polypeptide(L)'
;MLELGEYATYKEFGLELINCLEHSGFSASIKEGEEAKSRILITPQDITLIFYGYKATNEKTKKRLKRNSYDCLVRFKEEDVSFITICKEIIEKCHIEKFPVKLIKNIVYIVLRSISQRPLTTIESTISDYLLIENQLIRINNPLYNDRYLSSEEIDNGIKELRSVLDSLNDVGKFSLQEIINIISYIAIIEEFNYPKLEGDTKYRGRSDCFGRYIEVLFGDIDELSRHISEQSFSVGAHFIHDQRYQDYYLTKYIEMDRLELNNQGEYF
;
A
#
# COMPACT_ATOMS: atom_id res chain seq x y z
N MET A 1 1.40 -4.28 -21.49
CA MET A 1 0.17 -4.37 -20.66
C MET A 1 0.57 -5.13 -19.43
N LEU A 2 0.17 -4.68 -18.24
CA LEU A 2 0.42 -5.42 -17.01
C LEU A 2 -0.35 -6.74 -17.03
N GLU A 3 0.25 -7.81 -16.52
CA GLU A 3 -0.37 -9.11 -16.36
C GLU A 3 -1.47 -9.06 -15.29
N LEU A 4 -2.51 -9.87 -15.50
CA LEU A 4 -3.56 -10.07 -14.52
C LEU A 4 -3.08 -11.12 -13.50
N GLY A 5 -2.86 -10.72 -12.26
CA GLY A 5 -2.48 -11.66 -11.21
C GLY A 5 -1.99 -11.01 -9.93
N GLU A 6 -1.73 -11.86 -8.93
CA GLU A 6 -1.04 -11.47 -7.70
C GLU A 6 0.48 -11.53 -7.93
N TYR A 7 1.23 -10.65 -7.26
CA TYR A 7 2.69 -10.68 -7.29
C TYR A 7 3.24 -11.25 -5.98
N ALA A 8 4.27 -12.10 -6.08
CA ALA A 8 4.93 -12.63 -4.89
C ALA A 8 5.79 -11.55 -4.20
N THR A 9 6.25 -10.55 -4.96
CA THR A 9 7.13 -9.48 -4.48
C THR A 9 6.84 -8.13 -5.12
N TYR A 10 7.21 -7.03 -4.44
CA TYR A 10 7.24 -5.71 -5.06
C TYR A 10 8.36 -5.59 -6.10
N LYS A 11 9.41 -6.40 -6.00
CA LYS A 11 10.47 -6.41 -6.99
C LYS A 11 9.96 -6.86 -8.36
N GLU A 12 9.22 -7.97 -8.40
CA GLU A 12 8.61 -8.49 -9.63
C GLU A 12 7.60 -7.48 -10.18
N PHE A 13 6.68 -7.02 -9.33
CA PHE A 13 5.67 -6.04 -9.72
C PHE A 13 6.30 -4.75 -10.28
N GLY A 14 7.34 -4.26 -9.60
CA GLY A 14 8.04 -3.05 -10.00
C GLY A 14 8.75 -3.17 -11.34
N LEU A 15 9.44 -4.29 -11.58
CA LEU A 15 10.11 -4.55 -12.86
C LEU A 15 9.11 -4.60 -14.02
N GLU A 16 7.97 -5.26 -13.82
CA GLU A 16 6.93 -5.33 -14.84
C GLU A 16 6.29 -3.97 -15.12
N LEU A 17 6.00 -3.19 -14.08
CA LEU A 17 5.48 -1.83 -14.22
C LEU A 17 6.46 -0.94 -14.97
N ILE A 18 7.76 -0.96 -14.62
CA ILE A 18 8.80 -0.23 -15.36
C ILE A 18 8.82 -0.65 -16.82
N ASN A 19 8.87 -1.95 -17.11
CA ASN A 19 8.85 -2.45 -18.48
C ASN A 19 7.61 -1.94 -19.23
N CYS A 20 6.43 -1.96 -18.62
CA CYS A 20 5.21 -1.46 -19.24
C CYS A 20 5.28 0.05 -19.55
N LEU A 21 5.88 0.85 -18.66
CA LEU A 21 6.08 2.29 -18.88
C LEU A 21 7.10 2.56 -20.00
N GLU A 22 8.19 1.81 -20.06
CA GLU A 22 9.20 1.91 -21.12
C GLU A 22 8.62 1.55 -22.49
N HIS A 23 7.88 0.44 -22.59
CA HIS A 23 7.17 0.07 -23.83
C HIS A 23 6.15 1.13 -24.26
N SER A 24 5.61 1.89 -23.31
CA SER A 24 4.68 3.00 -23.57
C SER A 24 5.40 4.32 -23.90
N GLY A 25 6.73 4.29 -24.06
CA GLY A 25 7.55 5.43 -24.44
C GLY A 25 7.74 6.47 -23.32
N PHE A 26 7.58 6.09 -22.04
CA PHE A 26 7.65 7.02 -20.91
C PHE A 26 9.01 7.72 -20.81
N SER A 27 10.11 6.98 -20.84
CA SER A 27 11.45 7.58 -20.78
C SER A 27 11.81 8.38 -22.04
N ALA A 28 11.24 8.02 -23.20
CA ALA A 28 11.37 8.83 -24.42
C ALA A 28 10.67 10.19 -24.25
N SER A 29 9.42 10.21 -23.74
CA SER A 29 8.70 11.44 -23.42
C SER A 29 9.46 12.37 -22.49
N ILE A 30 10.09 11.81 -21.45
CA ILE A 30 10.90 12.59 -20.51
C ILE A 30 12.11 13.20 -21.21
N LYS A 31 12.82 12.42 -22.03
CA LYS A 31 13.98 12.90 -22.79
C LYS A 31 13.61 13.99 -23.80
N GLU A 32 12.43 13.89 -24.38
CA GLU A 32 11.89 14.84 -25.38
C GLU A 32 11.24 16.08 -24.75
N GLY A 33 11.05 16.09 -23.42
CA GLY A 33 10.45 17.21 -22.71
C GLY A 33 8.95 17.38 -22.99
N GLU A 34 8.24 16.28 -23.27
CA GLU A 34 6.78 16.29 -23.45
C GLU A 34 6.07 16.86 -22.20
N GLU A 35 4.90 17.48 -22.40
CA GLU A 35 4.12 18.07 -21.31
C GLU A 35 3.70 17.05 -20.24
N ALA A 36 3.56 17.55 -19.01
CA ALA A 36 3.08 16.80 -17.87
C ALA A 36 1.69 16.17 -18.14
N LYS A 37 1.47 14.92 -17.69
CA LYS A 37 0.28 14.08 -17.95
C LYS A 37 0.21 13.40 -19.33
N SER A 38 1.29 13.37 -20.12
CA SER A 38 1.26 12.79 -21.47
C SER A 38 1.16 11.25 -21.52
N ARG A 39 1.33 10.54 -20.40
CA ARG A 39 1.33 9.07 -20.36
C ARG A 39 0.34 8.54 -19.32
N ILE A 40 -0.63 7.80 -19.84
CA ILE A 40 -1.70 7.15 -19.09
C ILE A 40 -1.52 5.65 -19.23
N LEU A 41 -1.48 4.94 -18.10
CA LEU A 41 -1.54 3.49 -18.06
C LEU A 41 -2.83 3.08 -17.34
N ILE A 42 -3.67 2.30 -18.02
CA ILE A 42 -4.84 1.67 -17.40
C ILE A 42 -4.42 0.26 -16.99
N THR A 43 -4.59 -0.05 -15.71
CA THR A 43 -4.20 -1.34 -15.15
C THR A 43 -5.31 -2.39 -15.32
N PRO A 44 -5.02 -3.69 -15.18
CA PRO A 44 -6.04 -4.74 -15.20
C PRO A 44 -7.11 -4.62 -14.11
N GLN A 45 -6.84 -3.87 -13.04
CA GLN A 45 -7.79 -3.58 -11.95
C GLN A 45 -8.57 -2.27 -12.20
N ASP A 46 -8.58 -1.77 -13.43
CA ASP A 46 -9.24 -0.52 -13.85
C ASP A 46 -8.74 0.74 -13.10
N ILE A 47 -7.50 0.69 -12.59
CA ILE A 47 -6.83 1.84 -12.00
C ILE A 47 -6.13 2.59 -13.13
N THR A 48 -6.37 3.90 -13.21
CA THR A 48 -5.71 4.77 -14.18
C THR A 48 -4.53 5.46 -13.52
N LEU A 49 -3.33 5.18 -14.00
CA LEU A 49 -2.08 5.79 -13.58
C LEU A 49 -1.70 6.89 -14.56
N ILE A 50 -1.71 8.14 -14.10
CA ILE A 50 -1.39 9.31 -14.92
C ILE A 50 -0.04 9.84 -14.46
N PHE A 51 0.99 9.58 -15.25
CA PHE A 51 2.35 9.97 -14.90
C PHE A 51 2.65 11.40 -15.39
N TYR A 52 3.28 12.18 -14.52
CA TYR A 52 3.79 13.48 -14.87
C TYR A 52 5.18 13.30 -15.49
N GLY A 53 5.28 13.47 -16.81
CA GLY A 53 6.57 13.63 -17.49
C GLY A 53 7.28 14.86 -16.92
N TYR A 54 8.49 14.66 -16.39
CA TYR A 54 9.38 15.69 -15.82
C TYR A 54 9.01 16.27 -14.44
N LYS A 55 9.92 16.16 -13.45
CA LYS A 55 9.71 16.63 -12.06
C LYS A 55 10.62 17.78 -11.65
N ALA A 56 10.03 18.64 -10.81
CA ALA A 56 10.63 19.56 -9.85
C ALA A 56 11.26 20.86 -10.41
N THR A 57 10.58 21.98 -10.16
CA THR A 57 11.12 23.35 -10.31
C THR A 57 12.12 23.72 -9.21
N ASN A 58 12.15 22.97 -8.09
CA ASN A 58 13.02 23.25 -6.94
C ASN A 58 14.41 22.63 -7.10
N GLU A 59 15.46 23.46 -7.07
CA GLU A 59 16.87 23.08 -7.25
C GLU A 59 17.40 22.07 -6.20
N LYS A 60 16.92 22.08 -4.96
CA LYS A 60 17.30 21.04 -3.96
C LYS A 60 16.73 19.69 -4.35
N THR A 61 15.52 19.67 -4.88
CA THR A 61 14.83 18.46 -5.33
C THR A 61 15.44 17.95 -6.62
N LYS A 62 15.81 18.81 -7.58
CA LYS A 62 16.61 18.42 -8.77
C LYS A 62 17.97 17.81 -8.40
N LYS A 63 18.69 18.42 -7.44
CA LYS A 63 19.98 17.88 -6.96
C LYS A 63 19.84 16.52 -6.26
N ARG A 64 18.72 16.30 -5.54
CA ARG A 64 18.42 15.02 -4.86
C ARG A 64 17.84 13.98 -5.82
N LEU A 65 17.08 14.42 -6.82
CA LEU A 65 16.45 13.66 -7.90
C LEU A 65 17.25 13.85 -9.19
N LYS A 66 18.52 13.42 -9.23
CA LYS A 66 19.18 13.08 -10.51
C LYS A 66 18.49 11.88 -11.22
N ARG A 67 17.20 11.67 -10.96
CA ARG A 67 16.39 10.49 -11.28
C ARG A 67 15.02 10.96 -11.70
N ASN A 68 14.51 10.34 -12.75
CA ASN A 68 13.14 10.48 -13.21
C ASN A 68 12.22 10.10 -12.03
N SER A 69 11.42 11.05 -11.56
CA SER A 69 10.37 10.71 -10.59
C SER A 69 9.17 10.22 -11.37
N TYR A 70 8.65 9.07 -10.94
CA TYR A 70 7.44 8.46 -11.45
C TYR A 70 6.20 9.11 -10.83
N ASP A 71 6.22 10.42 -10.59
CA ASP A 71 5.08 11.12 -10.00
C ASP A 71 3.81 10.73 -10.75
N CYS A 72 2.87 10.17 -10.02
CA CYS A 72 1.71 9.52 -10.61
C CYS A 72 0.48 9.96 -9.86
N LEU A 73 -0.46 10.53 -10.60
CA LEU A 73 -1.83 10.68 -10.14
C LEU A 73 -2.53 9.34 -10.33
N VAL A 74 -3.02 8.76 -9.24
CA VAL A 74 -3.80 7.52 -9.24
C VAL A 74 -5.28 7.88 -9.34
N ARG A 75 -5.97 7.39 -10.36
CA ARG A 75 -7.42 7.55 -10.52
C ARG A 75 -8.13 6.20 -10.49
N PHE A 76 -9.26 6.15 -9.81
CA PHE A 76 -10.12 4.98 -9.75
C PHE A 76 -11.59 5.42 -9.73
N LYS A 77 -12.45 4.76 -10.53
CA LYS A 77 -13.85 5.17 -10.75
C LYS A 77 -13.97 6.68 -11.04
N GLU A 78 -13.15 7.15 -11.97
CA GLU A 78 -13.09 8.56 -12.43
C GLU A 78 -12.70 9.60 -11.36
N GLU A 79 -12.24 9.19 -10.18
CA GLU A 79 -11.82 10.11 -9.12
C GLU A 79 -10.34 9.99 -8.80
N ASP A 80 -9.74 11.12 -8.43
CA ASP A 80 -8.37 11.20 -7.95
C ASP A 80 -8.29 10.58 -6.55
N VAL A 81 -7.50 9.52 -6.41
CA VAL A 81 -7.33 8.83 -5.14
C VAL A 81 -6.03 9.26 -4.49
N SER A 82 -6.15 9.94 -3.35
CA SER A 82 -5.02 10.41 -2.56
C SER A 82 -4.78 9.52 -1.34
N PHE A 83 -3.62 9.67 -0.69
CA PHE A 83 -3.37 9.09 0.64
C PHE A 83 -4.49 9.42 1.63
N ILE A 84 -4.95 10.68 1.64
CA ILE A 84 -6.02 11.14 2.54
C ILE A 84 -7.31 10.38 2.25
N THR A 85 -7.62 10.12 0.97
CA THR A 85 -8.79 9.34 0.56
C THR A 85 -8.73 7.93 1.16
N ILE A 86 -7.61 7.23 0.99
CA ILE A 86 -7.43 5.88 1.53
C ILE A 86 -7.45 5.86 3.07
N CYS A 87 -6.82 6.84 3.72
CA CYS A 87 -6.84 6.98 5.17
C CYS A 87 -8.27 7.15 5.71
N LYS A 88 -9.12 7.94 5.04
CA LYS A 88 -10.53 8.09 5.43
C LYS A 88 -11.33 6.81 5.26
N GLU A 89 -11.12 6.08 4.17
CA GLU A 89 -11.76 4.77 3.94
C GLU A 89 -11.36 3.74 5.01
N ILE A 90 -10.09 3.72 5.43
CA ILE A 90 -9.62 2.87 6.53
C ILE A 90 -10.33 3.23 7.84
N ILE A 91 -10.40 4.52 8.18
CA ILE A 91 -11.09 5.01 9.37
C ILE A 91 -12.57 4.61 9.35
N GLU A 92 -13.27 4.88 8.25
CA GLU A 92 -14.70 4.61 8.12
C GLU A 92 -15.02 3.12 8.32
N LYS A 93 -14.23 2.23 7.69
CA LYS A 93 -14.36 0.78 7.89
C LYS A 93 -14.11 0.37 9.34
N CYS A 94 -13.14 0.98 10.02
CA CYS A 94 -12.84 0.67 11.42
C CYS A 94 -14.01 0.99 12.37
N HIS A 95 -14.88 1.93 12.01
CA HIS A 95 -16.02 2.38 12.82
C HIS A 95 -17.36 1.82 12.35
N ILE A 96 -17.37 0.71 11.61
CA ILE A 96 -18.60 -0.02 11.35
C ILE A 96 -19.23 -0.44 12.69
N GLU A 97 -20.41 0.09 13.02
CA GLU A 97 -21.08 -0.14 14.32
C GLU A 97 -21.36 -1.63 14.61
N LYS A 98 -21.35 -2.46 13.56
CA LYS A 98 -21.65 -3.89 13.61
C LYS A 98 -20.57 -4.72 14.35
N PHE A 99 -19.33 -4.25 14.40
CA PHE A 99 -18.21 -5.03 14.94
C PHE A 99 -17.32 -4.19 15.87
N PRO A 100 -16.60 -4.83 16.81
CA PRO A 100 -15.65 -4.11 17.65
C PRO A 100 -14.55 -3.46 16.79
N VAL A 101 -14.30 -2.16 17.01
CA VAL A 101 -13.24 -1.39 16.31
C VAL A 101 -11.89 -2.12 16.35
N LYS A 102 -11.54 -2.71 17.50
CA LYS A 102 -10.28 -3.46 17.67
C LYS A 102 -10.17 -4.67 16.73
N LEU A 103 -11.27 -5.38 16.49
CA LEU A 103 -11.30 -6.50 15.55
C LEU A 103 -10.98 -5.99 14.14
N ILE A 104 -11.68 -4.94 13.69
CA ILE A 104 -11.49 -4.41 12.34
C ILE A 104 -10.07 -3.86 12.17
N LYS A 105 -9.53 -3.14 13.16
CA LYS A 105 -8.14 -2.68 13.13
C LYS A 105 -7.15 -3.83 12.97
N ASN A 106 -7.38 -4.96 13.64
CA ASN A 106 -6.54 -6.15 13.49
C ASN A 106 -6.62 -6.77 12.08
N ILE A 107 -7.82 -6.84 11.50
CA ILE A 107 -8.01 -7.30 10.11
C ILE A 107 -7.24 -6.39 9.14
N VAL A 108 -7.46 -5.08 9.22
CA VAL A 108 -6.80 -4.11 8.35
C VAL A 108 -5.29 -4.12 8.55
N TYR A 109 -4.80 -4.28 9.79
CA TYR A 109 -3.36 -4.43 10.05
C TYR A 109 -2.76 -5.66 9.36
N ILE A 110 -3.44 -6.81 9.40
CA ILE A 110 -3.00 -8.02 8.68
C ILE A 110 -2.98 -7.76 7.17
N VAL A 111 -3.99 -7.06 6.64
CA VAL A 111 -4.03 -6.66 5.24
C VAL A 111 -2.84 -5.78 4.88
N LEU A 112 -2.62 -4.67 5.61
CA LEU A 112 -1.48 -3.77 5.39
C LEU A 112 -0.14 -4.51 5.47
N ARG A 113 0.02 -5.41 6.43
CA ARG A 113 1.21 -6.25 6.57
C ARG A 113 1.40 -7.18 5.37
N SER A 114 0.34 -7.83 4.89
CA SER A 114 0.42 -8.74 3.75
C SER A 114 0.79 -7.96 2.49
N ILE A 115 0.09 -6.87 2.22
CA ILE A 115 0.29 -6.05 1.02
C ILE A 115 1.56 -5.21 1.07
N SER A 116 2.24 -5.08 2.22
CA SER A 116 3.57 -4.46 2.26
C SER A 116 4.68 -5.39 1.74
N GLN A 117 4.37 -6.69 1.59
CA GLN A 117 5.28 -7.70 1.05
C GLN A 117 4.80 -8.23 -0.31
N ARG A 118 3.49 -8.44 -0.47
CA ARG A 118 2.87 -9.04 -1.65
C ARG A 118 1.85 -8.07 -2.26
N PRO A 119 2.24 -7.25 -3.25
CA PRO A 119 1.31 -6.29 -3.86
C PRO A 119 0.24 -7.01 -4.67
N LEU A 120 -0.93 -6.38 -4.78
CA LEU A 120 -2.08 -6.86 -5.56
C LEU A 120 -2.59 -8.26 -5.14
N THR A 121 -2.27 -8.72 -3.92
CA THR A 121 -2.81 -9.97 -3.40
C THR A 121 -4.32 -9.86 -3.13
N THR A 122 -5.02 -10.99 -3.15
CA THR A 122 -6.44 -11.02 -2.82
C THR A 122 -6.69 -10.98 -1.31
N ILE A 123 -7.86 -10.49 -0.92
CA ILE A 123 -8.30 -10.54 0.47
C ILE A 123 -8.36 -11.99 0.96
N GLU A 124 -8.82 -12.92 0.12
CA GLU A 124 -8.86 -14.35 0.41
C GLU A 124 -7.47 -14.91 0.69
N SER A 125 -6.49 -14.66 -0.18
CA SER A 125 -5.08 -15.08 0.03
C SER A 125 -4.46 -14.46 1.28
N THR A 126 -4.92 -13.26 1.66
CA THR A 126 -4.39 -12.54 2.82
C THR A 126 -4.92 -13.08 4.15
N ILE A 127 -6.20 -13.49 4.17
CA ILE A 127 -6.89 -13.92 5.38
C ILE A 127 -7.11 -15.44 5.45
N SER A 128 -6.70 -16.21 4.43
CA SER A 128 -6.91 -17.66 4.34
C SER A 128 -6.37 -18.43 5.53
N ASP A 129 -5.32 -17.92 6.17
CA ASP A 129 -4.66 -18.55 7.33
C ASP A 129 -5.33 -18.20 8.66
N TYR A 130 -6.46 -17.50 8.64
CA TYR A 130 -7.13 -16.98 9.82
C TYR A 130 -8.58 -17.44 9.91
N LEU A 131 -9.06 -17.58 11.14
CA LEU A 131 -10.46 -17.77 11.50
C LEU A 131 -10.84 -16.80 12.61
N LEU A 132 -12.14 -16.53 12.78
CA LEU A 132 -12.67 -15.65 13.81
C LEU A 132 -13.39 -16.45 14.89
N ILE A 133 -13.04 -16.26 16.16
CA ILE A 133 -13.80 -16.79 17.31
C ILE A 133 -13.92 -15.68 18.35
N GLU A 134 -15.15 -15.37 18.75
CA GLU A 134 -15.43 -14.36 19.80
C GLU A 134 -14.69 -13.02 19.56
N ASN A 135 -14.70 -12.53 18.31
CA ASN A 135 -13.98 -11.33 17.87
C ASN A 135 -12.43 -11.41 17.94
N GLN A 136 -11.86 -12.61 18.05
CA GLN A 136 -10.41 -12.84 17.99
C GLN A 136 -10.01 -13.58 16.72
N LEU A 137 -8.99 -13.06 16.04
CA LEU A 137 -8.39 -13.73 14.88
C LEU A 137 -7.39 -14.78 15.35
N ILE A 138 -7.59 -16.02 14.93
CA ILE A 138 -6.78 -17.18 15.29
C ILE A 138 -6.16 -17.75 14.02
N ARG A 139 -4.90 -18.17 14.09
CA ARG A 139 -4.21 -18.78 12.95
C ARG A 139 -4.58 -20.25 12.80
N ILE A 140 -4.96 -20.66 11.60
CA ILE A 140 -5.38 -22.04 11.29
C ILE A 140 -4.24 -23.05 11.49
N ASN A 141 -3.01 -22.68 11.15
CA ASN A 141 -1.85 -23.58 11.25
C ASN A 141 -1.44 -23.88 12.70
N ASN A 142 -2.03 -23.19 13.69
CA ASN A 142 -1.93 -23.53 15.10
C ASN A 142 -3.20 -23.04 15.82
N PRO A 143 -4.34 -23.75 15.66
CA PRO A 143 -5.65 -23.28 16.06
C PRO A 143 -5.86 -23.56 17.56
N LEU A 144 -4.96 -23.03 18.38
CA LEU A 144 -5.04 -23.04 19.83
C LEU A 144 -5.90 -21.87 20.28
N TYR A 145 -6.97 -22.18 21.01
CA TYR A 145 -7.84 -21.21 21.64
C TYR A 145 -8.09 -21.63 23.09
N ASN A 146 -7.80 -20.78 24.06
CA ASN A 146 -7.87 -21.12 25.50
C ASN A 146 -7.18 -22.47 25.81
N ASP A 147 -5.94 -22.64 25.33
CA ASP A 147 -5.09 -23.83 25.53
C ASP A 147 -5.67 -25.16 25.03
N ARG A 148 -6.70 -25.13 24.15
CA ARG A 148 -7.23 -26.31 23.47
C ARG A 148 -7.19 -26.16 21.95
N TYR A 149 -7.10 -27.29 21.26
CA TYR A 149 -7.31 -27.34 19.83
C TYR A 149 -8.79 -27.18 19.50
N LEU A 150 -9.06 -26.43 18.44
CA LEU A 150 -10.40 -26.27 17.88
C LEU A 150 -10.82 -27.53 17.12
N SER A 151 -12.10 -27.89 17.23
CA SER A 151 -12.71 -28.91 16.39
C SER A 151 -12.89 -28.41 14.94
N SER A 152 -13.05 -29.33 13.99
CA SER A 152 -13.29 -28.96 12.58
C SER A 152 -14.53 -28.07 12.40
N GLU A 153 -15.60 -28.33 13.17
CA GLU A 153 -16.82 -27.52 13.11
C GLU A 153 -16.58 -26.08 13.60
N GLU A 154 -15.80 -25.90 14.66
CA GLU A 154 -15.41 -24.57 15.15
C GLU A 154 -14.55 -23.83 14.14
N ILE A 155 -13.64 -24.53 13.45
CA ILE A 155 -12.82 -23.95 12.40
C ILE A 155 -13.71 -23.48 11.23
N ASP A 156 -14.60 -24.33 10.74
CA ASP A 156 -15.49 -24.01 9.63
C ASP A 156 -16.43 -22.83 9.96
N ASN A 157 -16.95 -22.80 11.19
CA ASN A 157 -17.79 -21.70 11.65
C ASN A 157 -16.99 -20.40 11.77
N GLY A 158 -15.78 -20.45 12.32
CA GLY A 158 -14.93 -19.27 12.44
C GLY A 158 -14.47 -18.71 11.09
N ILE A 159 -14.25 -19.55 10.08
CA ILE A 159 -13.97 -19.11 8.70
C ILE A 159 -15.20 -18.41 8.11
N LYS A 160 -16.41 -18.96 8.29
CA LYS A 160 -17.66 -18.34 7.83
C LYS A 160 -17.92 -17.00 8.51
N GLU A 161 -17.66 -16.92 9.81
CA GLU A 161 -17.82 -15.69 10.58
C GLU A 161 -16.87 -14.61 10.07
N LEU A 162 -15.59 -14.96 9.86
CA LEU A 162 -14.62 -14.03 9.29
C LEU A 162 -15.05 -13.52 7.89
N ARG A 163 -15.55 -14.40 7.02
CA ARG A 163 -16.08 -14.01 5.70
C ARG A 163 -17.25 -13.02 5.82
N SER A 164 -18.20 -13.28 6.73
CA SER A 164 -19.32 -12.37 6.99
C SER A 164 -18.87 -10.99 7.46
N VAL A 165 -17.79 -10.91 8.26
CA VAL A 165 -17.18 -9.62 8.63
C VAL A 165 -16.62 -8.92 7.39
N LEU A 166 -15.85 -9.62 6.56
CA LEU A 166 -15.26 -9.05 5.34
C LEU A 166 -16.32 -8.56 4.35
N ASP A 167 -17.39 -9.33 4.15
CA ASP A 167 -18.52 -8.94 3.30
C ASP A 167 -19.14 -7.63 3.81
N SER A 168 -19.37 -7.54 5.12
CA SER A 168 -19.90 -6.33 5.75
C SER A 168 -18.96 -5.12 5.61
N LEU A 169 -17.64 -5.33 5.56
CA LEU A 169 -16.67 -4.25 5.34
C LEU A 169 -16.70 -3.74 3.90
N ASN A 170 -17.12 -4.55 2.93
CA ASN A 170 -17.26 -4.11 1.54
C ASN A 170 -18.47 -3.18 1.34
N ASP A 171 -19.44 -3.21 2.26
CA ASP A 171 -20.64 -2.35 2.24
C ASP A 171 -20.41 -0.96 2.90
N VAL A 172 -19.22 -0.70 3.44
CA VAL A 172 -18.88 0.56 4.14
C VAL A 172 -17.91 1.40 3.31
N GLY A 173 -18.12 2.71 3.26
CA GLY A 173 -17.27 3.61 2.47
C GLY A 173 -17.46 3.45 0.96
N LYS A 174 -16.53 4.02 0.19
CA LYS A 174 -16.62 4.04 -1.27
C LYS A 174 -15.99 2.82 -1.94
N PHE A 175 -14.94 2.27 -1.32
CA PHE A 175 -14.15 1.20 -1.91
C PHE A 175 -14.29 -0.09 -1.10
N SER A 176 -14.45 -1.21 -1.79
CA SER A 176 -14.29 -2.53 -1.19
C SER A 176 -12.87 -2.71 -0.65
N LEU A 177 -12.67 -3.67 0.25
CA LEU A 177 -11.35 -3.93 0.82
C LEU A 177 -10.35 -4.36 -0.26
N GLN A 178 -10.79 -5.12 -1.27
CA GLN A 178 -9.96 -5.51 -2.41
C GLN A 178 -9.52 -4.31 -3.25
N GLU A 179 -10.42 -3.35 -3.49
CA GLU A 179 -10.08 -2.11 -4.22
C GLU A 179 -9.05 -1.29 -3.45
N ILE A 180 -9.17 -1.19 -2.10
CA ILE A 180 -8.18 -0.52 -1.26
C ILE A 180 -6.82 -1.22 -1.34
N ILE A 181 -6.79 -2.56 -1.31
CA ILE A 181 -5.56 -3.35 -1.49
C ILE A 181 -4.89 -3.00 -2.81
N ASN A 182 -5.66 -2.99 -3.90
CA ASN A 182 -5.15 -2.69 -5.23
C ASN A 182 -4.57 -1.28 -5.30
N ILE A 183 -5.32 -0.28 -4.81
CA ILE A 183 -4.89 1.13 -4.83
C ILE A 183 -3.64 1.33 -3.98
N ILE A 184 -3.58 0.80 -2.75
CA ILE A 184 -2.40 0.91 -1.89
C ILE A 184 -1.18 0.29 -2.56
N SER A 185 -1.33 -0.86 -3.23
CA SER A 185 -0.23 -1.53 -3.93
C SER A 185 0.39 -0.64 -5.01
N TYR A 186 -0.44 0.04 -5.81
CA TYR A 186 0.04 1.01 -6.81
C TYR A 186 0.67 2.26 -6.17
N ILE A 187 0.04 2.84 -5.15
CA ILE A 187 0.62 4.00 -4.44
C ILE A 187 1.99 3.62 -3.84
N ALA A 188 2.10 2.43 -3.24
CA ALA A 188 3.29 1.94 -2.60
C ALA A 188 4.45 1.73 -3.58
N ILE A 189 4.22 1.09 -4.73
CA ILE A 189 5.29 0.90 -5.72
C ILE A 189 5.74 2.23 -6.33
N ILE A 190 4.82 3.18 -6.55
CA ILE A 190 5.15 4.52 -7.05
C ILE A 190 6.00 5.29 -6.02
N GLU A 191 5.64 5.24 -4.73
CA GLU A 191 6.46 5.83 -3.67
C GLU A 191 7.85 5.19 -3.60
N GLU A 192 7.96 3.87 -3.83
CA GLU A 192 9.26 3.19 -3.94
C GLU A 192 10.09 3.72 -5.10
N PHE A 193 9.50 3.88 -6.28
CA PHE A 193 10.21 4.41 -7.44
C PHE A 193 10.65 5.86 -7.24
N ASN A 194 9.86 6.65 -6.52
CA ASN A 194 10.19 8.03 -6.20
C ASN A 194 11.32 8.15 -5.15
N TYR A 195 11.40 7.18 -4.22
CA TYR A 195 12.38 7.18 -3.13
C TYR A 195 12.98 5.78 -2.89
N PRO A 196 13.68 5.19 -3.88
CA PRO A 196 14.20 3.83 -3.80
C PRO A 196 15.40 3.77 -2.86
N LYS A 197 15.72 2.56 -2.38
CA LYS A 197 16.96 2.33 -1.63
C LYS A 197 18.14 2.30 -2.61
N LEU A 198 19.23 2.94 -2.21
CA LEU A 198 20.49 2.89 -2.95
C LEU A 198 21.48 1.94 -2.32
N GLU A 199 22.24 1.28 -3.18
CA GLU A 199 23.34 0.44 -2.73
C GLU A 199 24.27 1.27 -1.84
N GLY A 200 24.56 0.76 -0.64
CA GLY A 200 25.38 1.47 0.35
C GLY A 200 24.69 2.63 1.09
N ASP A 201 23.43 2.99 0.78
CA ASP A 201 22.67 3.96 1.56
C ASP A 201 21.89 3.26 2.68
N THR A 202 21.98 3.83 3.88
CA THR A 202 21.22 3.39 5.06
C THR A 202 19.84 4.02 5.12
N LYS A 203 19.57 5.04 4.30
CA LYS A 203 18.29 5.76 4.27
C LYS A 203 17.38 5.18 3.19
N TYR A 204 16.27 4.59 3.62
CA TYR A 204 15.17 4.15 2.77
C TYR A 204 13.88 4.82 3.23
N ARG A 205 13.09 5.33 2.29
CA ARG A 205 11.82 6.01 2.59
C ARG A 205 10.64 5.41 1.84
N GLY A 206 10.74 5.21 0.52
CA GLY A 206 9.65 4.79 -0.38
C GLY A 206 8.42 4.14 0.26
N ARG A 207 8.36 2.80 0.26
CA ARG A 207 7.22 2.09 0.89
C ARG A 207 7.18 2.22 2.41
N SER A 208 8.33 2.40 3.08
CA SER A 208 8.35 2.48 4.55
C SER A 208 7.54 3.67 5.06
N ASP A 209 7.76 4.84 4.48
CA ASP A 209 7.04 6.08 4.77
C ASP A 209 5.57 5.97 4.35
N CYS A 210 5.28 5.30 3.22
CA CYS A 210 3.92 5.06 2.73
C CYS A 210 3.10 4.23 3.73
N PHE A 211 3.59 3.04 4.09
CA PHE A 211 2.91 2.16 5.04
C PHE A 211 2.91 2.73 6.46
N GLY A 212 3.96 3.45 6.86
CA GLY A 212 4.02 4.12 8.15
C GLY A 212 2.83 5.07 8.36
N ARG A 213 2.51 5.90 7.36
CA ARG A 213 1.34 6.79 7.39
C ARG A 213 0.03 6.02 7.58
N TYR A 214 -0.17 4.91 6.86
CA TYR A 214 -1.36 4.08 7.02
C TYR A 214 -1.45 3.43 8.40
N ILE A 215 -0.31 3.01 8.97
CA ILE A 215 -0.25 2.42 10.31
C ILE A 215 -0.62 3.44 11.39
N GLU A 216 -0.05 4.65 11.35
CA GLU A 216 -0.37 5.69 12.33
C GLU A 216 -1.85 6.07 12.27
N VAL A 217 -2.41 6.27 11.06
CA VAL A 217 -3.85 6.53 10.88
C VAL A 217 -4.71 5.36 11.33
N LEU A 218 -4.32 4.12 11.04
CA LEU A 218 -5.10 2.94 11.47
C LEU A 218 -5.28 2.93 12.98
N PHE A 219 -4.23 3.22 13.76
CA PHE A 219 -4.29 3.12 15.21
C PHE A 219 -4.73 4.42 15.89
N GLY A 220 -4.34 5.58 15.41
CA GLY A 220 -4.68 6.87 16.00
C GLY A 220 -5.74 7.71 15.25
N ASP A 221 -6.33 7.15 14.19
CA ASP A 221 -7.63 7.59 13.67
C ASP A 221 -7.61 9.01 13.05
N ILE A 222 -8.75 9.72 13.15
CA ILE A 222 -8.92 11.09 12.66
C ILE A 222 -7.92 12.08 13.26
N ASP A 223 -7.45 11.85 14.47
CA ASP A 223 -6.45 12.71 15.13
C ASP A 223 -5.10 12.59 14.42
N GLU A 224 -4.67 11.37 14.12
CA GLU A 224 -3.42 11.14 13.36
C GLU A 224 -3.54 11.60 11.91
N LEU A 225 -4.71 11.40 11.28
CA LEU A 225 -4.95 11.95 9.95
C LEU A 225 -4.84 13.47 9.95
N SER A 226 -5.44 14.14 10.94
CA SER A 226 -5.40 15.60 11.08
C SER A 226 -3.98 16.10 11.32
N ARG A 227 -3.20 15.38 12.13
CA ARG A 227 -1.78 15.68 12.35
C ARG A 227 -0.96 15.54 11.06
N HIS A 228 -1.13 14.46 10.31
CA HIS A 228 -0.41 14.29 9.04
C HIS A 228 -0.75 15.36 8.01
N ILE A 229 -2.01 15.81 7.97
CA ILE A 229 -2.42 16.92 7.10
C ILE A 229 -1.73 18.22 7.52
N SER A 230 -1.72 18.54 8.83
CA SER A 230 -1.10 19.78 9.33
C SER A 230 0.42 19.81 9.15
N GLU A 231 1.07 18.65 9.29
CA GLU A 231 2.51 18.47 9.05
C GLU A 231 2.88 18.36 7.57
N GLN A 232 1.89 18.38 6.67
CA GLN A 232 2.10 18.18 5.23
C GLN A 232 2.80 16.84 4.91
N SER A 233 2.56 15.81 5.72
CA SER A 233 3.16 14.47 5.57
C SER A 233 2.78 13.76 4.26
N PHE A 234 1.73 14.21 3.58
CA PHE A 234 1.29 13.70 2.28
C PHE A 234 1.79 14.54 1.10
N SER A 235 2.53 15.62 1.36
CA SER A 235 3.06 16.47 0.29
C SER A 235 4.23 15.81 -0.43
N VAL A 236 4.41 16.15 -1.71
CA VAL A 236 5.44 15.56 -2.56
C VAL A 236 6.83 15.75 -1.96
N GLY A 237 7.49 14.64 -1.62
CA GLY A 237 8.83 14.64 -1.05
C GLY A 237 8.93 15.01 0.42
N ALA A 238 7.78 15.10 1.12
CA ALA A 238 7.72 15.10 2.57
C ALA A 238 8.47 13.91 3.14
N HIS A 239 9.14 14.13 4.26
CA HIS A 239 9.70 13.04 5.03
C HIS A 239 8.69 12.65 6.09
N PHE A 240 8.26 11.39 6.06
CA PHE A 240 7.49 10.84 7.17
C PHE A 240 8.45 10.50 8.32
N ILE A 241 8.10 10.96 9.52
CA ILE A 241 8.86 10.68 10.73
C ILE A 241 8.03 9.74 11.58
N HIS A 242 8.61 8.61 11.93
CA HIS A 242 7.96 7.61 12.77
C HIS A 242 7.68 8.19 14.16
N ASP A 243 6.44 8.08 14.62
CA ASP A 243 6.07 8.29 16.00
C ASP A 243 6.37 7.05 16.87
N GLN A 244 7.08 7.27 17.98
CA GLN A 244 7.47 6.24 18.92
C GLN A 244 6.28 5.46 19.50
N ARG A 245 5.08 6.05 19.56
CA ARG A 245 3.84 5.40 20.00
C ARG A 245 3.47 4.17 19.15
N TYR A 246 3.87 4.17 17.88
CA TYR A 246 3.52 3.10 16.93
C TYR A 246 4.70 2.21 16.54
N GLN A 247 5.82 2.31 17.27
CA GLN A 247 7.08 1.64 16.93
C GLN A 247 6.93 0.13 16.65
N ASP A 248 6.11 -0.57 17.43
CA ASP A 248 5.92 -2.02 17.32
C ASP A 248 5.02 -2.43 16.14
N TYR A 249 4.30 -1.48 15.55
CA TYR A 249 3.37 -1.71 14.44
C TYR A 249 3.98 -1.42 13.08
N TYR A 250 5.12 -0.72 13.01
CA TYR A 250 5.73 -0.42 11.72
C TYR A 250 6.15 -1.69 10.98
N LEU A 251 5.85 -1.67 9.68
CA LEU A 251 6.11 -2.79 8.78
C LEU A 251 7.52 -2.75 8.17
N THR A 252 8.38 -1.82 8.61
CA THR A 252 9.72 -1.61 8.05
C THR A 252 10.50 -2.92 7.93
N LYS A 253 10.55 -3.74 8.99
CA LYS A 253 11.25 -5.04 8.98
C LYS A 253 10.79 -5.99 7.86
N TYR A 254 9.49 -6.00 7.55
CA TYR A 254 8.91 -6.84 6.50
C TYR A 254 9.23 -6.28 5.12
N ILE A 255 9.16 -4.96 4.99
CA ILE A 255 9.52 -4.25 3.76
C ILE A 255 11.02 -4.43 3.46
N GLU A 256 11.89 -4.56 4.47
CA GLU A 256 13.34 -4.76 4.26
C GLU A 256 13.71 -6.05 3.53
N MET A 257 12.87 -7.07 3.63
CA MET A 257 13.17 -8.40 3.09
C MET A 257 13.01 -8.48 1.57
N ASP A 258 12.21 -7.59 0.97
CA ASP A 258 11.83 -7.63 -0.45
C ASP A 258 11.89 -6.22 -1.07
N ARG A 259 13.09 -5.64 -1.13
CA ARG A 259 13.32 -4.27 -1.59
C ARG A 259 13.85 -4.22 -3.02
N LEU A 260 13.50 -3.16 -3.73
CA LEU A 260 14.20 -2.75 -4.94
C LEU A 260 15.48 -1.99 -4.54
N GLU A 261 16.64 -2.61 -4.75
CA GLU A 261 17.95 -1.97 -4.61
C GLU A 261 18.50 -1.55 -5.97
N LEU A 262 18.92 -0.29 -6.08
CA LEU A 262 19.49 0.28 -7.29
C LEU A 262 21.02 0.42 -7.14
N ASN A 263 21.81 -0.18 -8.05
CA ASN A 263 23.29 -0.09 -8.11
C ASN A 263 23.79 1.29 -8.56
N ASN A 264 24.53 2.00 -7.70
CA ASN A 264 24.98 3.40 -7.89
C ASN A 264 25.78 3.71 -9.17
N GLN A 265 26.15 2.72 -10.00
CA GLN A 265 26.99 2.88 -11.19
C GLN A 265 26.32 3.49 -12.43
N GLY A 266 25.06 3.92 -12.34
CA GLY A 266 24.54 4.95 -13.25
C GLY A 266 24.13 4.49 -14.64
N GLU A 267 23.62 3.27 -14.77
CA GLU A 267 22.63 2.97 -15.82
C GLU A 267 21.36 2.49 -15.14
N TYR A 268 20.40 3.40 -15.02
CA TYR A 268 19.05 3.09 -14.62
C TYR A 268 18.14 3.67 -15.70
N PHE A 269 17.29 2.78 -16.22
CA PHE A 269 16.22 2.99 -17.21
C PHE A 269 15.95 4.45 -17.62
#